data_AF-A0A7W0MM06-F1
#
_entry.id   AF-A0A7W0MM06-F1
#
_cell.length_a   1.000
_cell.length_b   1.000
_cell.length_c   1.000
_cell.angle_alpha   90.00
_cell.angle_beta   90.00
_cell.angle_gamma   90.00
#
_symmetry.space_group_name_H-M   'P 1'
#
loop_
_entity.id
_entity.type
_entity.pdbx_description
1 polymer ?
#
loop_
_entity_poly.entity_id
_entity_poly.type
_entity_poly.pdbx_seq_one_letter_code
_entity_poly.pdbx_strand_id
1 'polypeptide(L)'
;QSSEPDGPFSWKQIAEARARQWISHRRFDYFEGEHNGYARLDSPVTHVRSVLFLKENYWIIRDRVVTVGAHRYDLHFHFTPDAAPMIDGRSAVAAARERQIETPGLEMFAFGSGGRGEWHKENGYISPRYGERFDAPTLVFSAEGAGAQDFFTFLIPRDSQSPDSPVSQAREIKSTGGRSFEISCGASRDVLHVGEGRVTNTTGATDAKLRLASDFDWAWARFSSDTGTLEQLVLLGGSQFSINGCEIMNAKDRIEYAVARRVGQELMVETPASEERRVIFQMDVSGVLTEEMEAVK
;
A
#
# COMPACT_ATOMS: atom_id res chain seq x y z
N GLN A 1 -6.47 23.36 3.79
CA GLN A 1 -7.48 22.69 2.94
C GLN A 1 -7.05 22.79 1.47
N SER A 2 -7.42 21.82 0.64
CA SER A 2 -7.04 21.76 -0.78
C SER A 2 -7.83 22.71 -1.68
N SER A 3 -9.06 23.07 -1.30
CA SER A 3 -9.87 24.12 -1.93
C SER A 3 -10.22 25.18 -0.88
N GLU A 4 -10.54 26.41 -1.32
CA GLU A 4 -10.90 27.53 -0.44
C GLU A 4 -12.33 28.00 -0.72
N PRO A 5 -13.25 27.89 0.26
CA PRO A 5 -14.62 28.37 0.09
C PRO A 5 -14.69 29.91 0.11
N ASP A 6 -15.66 30.48 -0.61
CA ASP A 6 -15.97 31.92 -0.62
C ASP A 6 -17.37 32.23 -0.05
N GLY A 7 -17.74 31.52 1.01
CA GLY A 7 -19.10 31.53 1.55
C GLY A 7 -19.93 30.32 1.09
N PRO A 8 -21.25 30.34 1.32
CA PRO A 8 -22.12 29.22 0.99
C PRO A 8 -22.14 28.95 -0.52
N PHE A 9 -21.80 27.72 -0.91
CA PHE A 9 -21.87 27.24 -2.30
C PHE A 9 -20.98 27.98 -3.31
N SER A 10 -19.95 28.69 -2.85
CA SER A 10 -18.99 29.41 -3.67
C SER A 10 -17.56 29.06 -3.30
N TRP A 11 -16.63 29.23 -4.24
CA TRP A 11 -15.22 28.90 -4.07
C TRP A 11 -14.36 30.10 -4.46
N LYS A 12 -13.40 30.45 -3.60
CA LYS A 12 -12.29 31.35 -3.96
C LYS A 12 -11.35 30.65 -4.92
N GLN A 13 -11.09 29.38 -4.62
CA GLN A 13 -10.27 28.51 -5.42
C GLN A 13 -10.73 27.07 -5.27
N ILE A 14 -10.78 26.36 -6.39
CA ILE A 14 -11.05 24.92 -6.46
C ILE A 14 -9.74 24.23 -6.85
N ALA A 15 -9.36 23.18 -6.12
CA ALA A 15 -8.28 22.32 -6.57
C ALA A 15 -8.65 21.67 -7.91
N GLU A 16 -7.77 21.81 -8.90
CA GLU A 16 -7.88 21.03 -10.13
C GLU A 16 -7.31 19.65 -9.86
N ALA A 17 -8.11 18.62 -10.12
CA ALA A 17 -7.74 17.23 -9.94
C ALA A 17 -7.88 16.46 -11.26
N ARG A 18 -7.02 15.48 -11.48
CA ARG A 18 -7.13 14.56 -12.62
C ARG A 18 -6.75 13.14 -12.23
N ALA A 19 -7.43 12.17 -12.81
CA ALA A 19 -6.98 10.79 -12.82
C ALA A 19 -5.76 10.67 -13.74
N ARG A 20 -4.71 10.01 -13.26
CA ARG A 20 -3.52 9.66 -14.04
C ARG A 20 -3.60 8.24 -14.58
N GLN A 21 -4.11 7.31 -13.79
CA GLN A 21 -4.21 5.90 -14.15
C GLN A 21 -5.38 5.23 -13.44
N TRP A 22 -6.00 4.27 -14.11
CA TRP A 22 -7.04 3.40 -13.57
C TRP A 22 -6.90 2.02 -14.19
N ILE A 23 -6.69 1.00 -13.36
CA ILE A 23 -6.68 -0.41 -13.77
C ILE A 23 -7.68 -1.14 -12.88
N SER A 24 -8.58 -1.92 -13.47
CA SER A 24 -9.43 -2.84 -12.74
C SER A 24 -9.19 -4.26 -13.24
N HIS A 25 -8.98 -5.17 -12.30
CA HIS A 25 -8.69 -6.57 -12.55
C HIS A 25 -9.45 -7.44 -11.55
N ARG A 26 -9.66 -8.74 -11.83
CA ARG A 26 -10.36 -9.65 -10.91
C ARG A 26 -9.69 -9.78 -9.53
N ARG A 27 -8.39 -9.48 -9.42
CA ARG A 27 -7.60 -9.58 -8.19
C ARG A 27 -7.25 -8.25 -7.52
N PHE A 28 -7.31 -7.14 -8.25
CA PHE A 28 -6.93 -5.84 -7.72
C PHE A 28 -7.64 -4.72 -8.47
N ASP A 29 -7.72 -3.54 -7.83
CA ASP A 29 -7.95 -2.28 -8.53
C ASP A 29 -6.79 -1.33 -8.21
N TYR A 30 -6.33 -0.58 -9.20
CA TYR A 30 -5.32 0.46 -9.04
C TYR A 30 -5.87 1.79 -9.54
N PHE A 31 -5.73 2.82 -8.72
CA PHE A 31 -6.03 4.20 -9.07
C PHE A 31 -4.83 5.07 -8.77
N GLU A 32 -4.52 6.01 -9.65
CA GLU A 32 -3.64 7.14 -9.35
C GLU A 32 -4.30 8.44 -9.77
N GLY A 33 -4.31 9.43 -8.89
CA GLY A 33 -4.81 10.76 -9.15
C GLY A 33 -3.90 11.83 -8.55
N GLU A 34 -3.94 13.02 -9.14
CA GLU A 34 -3.23 14.19 -8.61
C GLU A 34 -4.17 15.38 -8.45
N HIS A 35 -3.78 16.33 -7.59
CA HIS A 35 -4.37 17.65 -7.57
C HIS A 35 -3.37 18.76 -7.20
N ASN A 36 -3.67 19.99 -7.61
CA ASN A 36 -2.84 21.18 -7.37
C ASN A 36 -3.34 22.04 -6.18
N GLY A 37 -4.19 21.46 -5.33
CA GLY A 37 -4.87 22.17 -4.24
C GLY A 37 -3.97 22.78 -3.16
N TYR A 38 -2.65 22.64 -3.26
CA TYR A 38 -1.68 23.26 -2.36
C TYR A 38 -0.62 24.09 -3.13
N ALA A 39 -0.84 24.35 -4.42
CA ALA A 39 0.09 25.11 -5.26
C ALA A 39 0.23 26.59 -4.84
N ARG A 40 -0.69 27.09 -4.01
CA ARG A 40 -0.70 28.46 -3.49
C ARG A 40 0.14 28.69 -2.23
N LEU A 41 0.63 27.61 -1.60
CA LEU A 41 1.51 27.75 -0.44
C LEU A 41 2.83 28.40 -0.87
N ASP A 42 3.51 29.08 0.05
CA ASP A 42 4.80 29.74 -0.21
C ASP A 42 5.82 28.81 -0.87
N SER A 43 5.80 27.54 -0.47
CA SER A 43 6.44 26.45 -1.19
C SER A 43 5.36 25.57 -1.82
N PRO A 44 5.04 25.75 -3.12
CA PRO A 44 3.97 25.04 -3.80
C PRO A 44 4.08 23.52 -3.66
N VAL A 45 2.93 22.87 -3.55
CA VAL A 45 2.81 21.43 -3.39
C VAL A 45 1.86 20.85 -4.44
N THR A 46 2.33 19.82 -5.15
CA THR A 46 1.48 18.90 -5.92
C THR A 46 1.31 17.61 -5.13
N HIS A 47 0.06 17.20 -4.93
CA HIS A 47 -0.26 15.96 -4.23
C HIS A 47 -0.71 14.89 -5.22
N VAL A 48 -0.12 13.69 -5.12
CA VAL A 48 -0.47 12.52 -5.91
C VAL A 48 -0.85 11.40 -4.95
N ARG A 49 -2.04 10.84 -5.10
CA ARG A 49 -2.49 9.66 -4.37
C ARG A 49 -2.61 8.48 -5.31
N SER A 50 -1.93 7.40 -4.97
CA SER A 50 -2.11 6.10 -5.58
C SER A 50 -2.80 5.16 -4.59
N VAL A 51 -3.78 4.40 -5.03
CA VAL A 51 -4.51 3.42 -4.21
C VAL A 51 -4.46 2.08 -4.92
N LEU A 52 -3.89 1.08 -4.26
CA LEU A 52 -3.93 -0.32 -4.66
C LEU A 52 -4.89 -1.06 -3.74
N PHE A 53 -6.04 -1.46 -4.26
CA PHE A 53 -6.97 -2.37 -3.59
C PHE A 53 -6.64 -3.80 -3.99
N LEU A 54 -6.12 -4.59 -3.06
CA LEU A 54 -5.98 -6.04 -3.23
C LEU A 54 -7.31 -6.68 -2.86
N LYS A 55 -8.09 -7.14 -3.85
CA LYS A 55 -9.46 -7.66 -3.63
C LYS A 55 -9.42 -8.82 -2.65
N GLU A 56 -10.44 -8.87 -1.79
CA GLU A 56 -10.57 -9.84 -0.67
C GLU A 56 -9.46 -9.73 0.39
N ASN A 57 -8.64 -8.68 0.33
CA ASN A 57 -7.55 -8.45 1.26
C ASN A 57 -7.66 -7.06 1.88
N TYR A 58 -6.91 -6.09 1.38
CA TYR A 58 -6.75 -4.79 2.01
C TYR A 58 -6.37 -3.70 0.99
N TRP A 59 -6.37 -2.45 1.44
CA TRP A 59 -5.94 -1.32 0.62
C TRP A 59 -4.55 -0.84 1.03
N ILE A 60 -3.80 -0.39 0.03
CA ILE A 60 -2.54 0.32 0.18
C ILE A 60 -2.71 1.69 -0.45
N ILE A 61 -2.55 2.73 0.35
CA ILE A 61 -2.55 4.12 -0.09
C ILE A 61 -1.11 4.61 -0.08
N ARG A 62 -0.68 5.20 -1.19
CA ARG A 62 0.54 5.99 -1.26
C ARG A 62 0.18 7.44 -1.53
N ASP A 63 0.58 8.34 -0.65
CA ASP A 63 0.52 9.78 -0.87
C ASP A 63 1.92 10.30 -1.15
N ARG A 64 2.15 10.72 -2.39
CA ARG A 64 3.38 11.39 -2.80
C ARG A 64 3.14 12.89 -2.87
N VAL A 65 3.98 13.64 -2.17
CA VAL A 65 3.90 15.09 -2.11
C VAL A 65 5.15 15.67 -2.77
N VAL A 66 4.98 16.45 -3.84
CA VAL A 66 6.09 17.04 -4.60
C VAL A 66 6.18 18.52 -4.26
N THR A 67 7.29 18.91 -3.66
CA THR A 67 7.61 20.28 -3.27
C THR A 67 9.12 20.45 -3.08
N VAL A 68 9.58 21.69 -3.01
CA VAL A 68 10.97 22.04 -2.67
C VAL A 68 11.12 22.54 -1.23
N GLY A 69 10.01 22.90 -0.57
CA GLY A 69 10.01 23.49 0.76
C GLY A 69 9.81 22.48 1.89
N ALA A 70 9.79 23.00 3.11
CA ALA A 70 9.45 22.25 4.31
C ALA A 70 8.00 22.49 4.70
N HIS A 71 7.29 21.41 5.04
CA HIS A 71 5.91 21.46 5.49
C HIS A 71 5.66 20.45 6.61
N ARG A 72 4.56 20.68 7.31
CA ARG A 72 3.86 19.65 8.08
C ARG A 72 2.80 19.00 7.20
N TYR A 73 2.73 17.69 7.24
CA TYR A 73 1.79 16.87 6.48
C TYR A 73 0.90 16.12 7.45
N ASP A 74 -0.42 16.25 7.27
CA ASP A 74 -1.43 15.67 8.15
C ASP A 74 -2.39 14.80 7.33
N LEU A 75 -2.29 13.48 7.50
CA LEU A 75 -3.18 12.50 6.87
C LEU A 75 -4.35 12.25 7.81
N HIS A 76 -5.54 12.72 7.42
CA HIS A 76 -6.75 12.65 8.25
C HIS A 76 -7.58 11.42 7.93
N PHE A 77 -7.96 10.66 8.96
CA PHE A 77 -8.85 9.51 8.87
C PHE A 77 -10.05 9.72 9.79
N HIS A 78 -11.22 9.90 9.18
CA HIS A 78 -12.47 10.17 9.86
C HIS A 78 -13.25 8.88 10.09
N PHE A 79 -13.85 8.75 11.27
CA PHE A 79 -14.65 7.60 11.65
C PHE A 79 -16.11 8.01 11.90
N THR A 80 -17.01 7.04 12.00
CA THR A 80 -18.40 7.29 12.39
C THR A 80 -18.49 7.70 13.87
N PRO A 81 -19.55 8.42 14.30
CA PRO A 81 -19.69 8.87 15.68
C PRO A 81 -19.70 7.74 16.73
N ASP A 82 -20.16 6.56 16.34
CA ASP A 82 -20.23 5.35 17.16
C ASP A 82 -18.94 4.52 17.14
N ALA A 83 -17.98 4.85 16.28
CA ALA A 83 -16.68 4.21 16.24
C ALA A 83 -15.85 4.53 17.49
N ALA A 84 -15.02 3.56 17.89
CA ALA A 84 -14.09 3.71 19.01
C ALA A 84 -12.63 3.49 18.56
N PRO A 85 -12.09 4.32 17.65
CA PRO A 85 -10.73 4.15 17.19
C PRO A 85 -9.73 4.54 18.29
N MET A 86 -8.64 3.78 18.35
CA MET A 86 -7.56 3.92 19.32
C MET A 86 -6.20 3.83 18.64
N ILE A 87 -5.20 4.45 19.25
CA ILE A 87 -3.80 4.33 18.83
C ILE A 87 -3.18 3.22 19.69
N ASP A 88 -2.66 2.19 19.04
CA ASP A 88 -2.11 0.99 19.65
C ASP A 88 -0.61 0.86 19.35
N GLY A 89 0.19 0.76 20.42
CA GLY A 89 1.64 0.57 20.35
C GLY A 89 2.11 -0.88 20.42
N ARG A 90 1.22 -1.88 20.34
CA ARG A 90 1.57 -3.31 20.41
C ARG A 90 2.32 -3.86 19.19
N SER A 91 2.36 -3.11 18.09
CA SER A 91 3.12 -3.44 16.88
C SER A 91 4.47 -2.73 16.83
N ALA A 92 5.34 -3.15 15.91
CA ALA A 92 6.65 -2.51 15.71
C ALA A 92 6.54 -1.00 15.42
N VAL A 93 5.41 -0.57 14.86
CA VAL A 93 5.01 0.83 14.73
C VAL A 93 3.63 1.04 15.36
N ALA A 94 3.35 2.25 15.84
CA ALA A 94 2.02 2.58 16.34
C ALA A 94 0.99 2.47 15.20
N ALA A 95 -0.12 1.80 15.49
CA ALA A 95 -1.21 1.57 14.55
C ALA A 95 -2.49 2.23 15.05
N ALA A 96 -3.27 2.78 14.12
CA ALA A 96 -4.63 3.20 14.40
C ALA A 96 -5.56 1.98 14.24
N ARG A 97 -6.38 1.67 15.25
CA ARG A 97 -7.23 0.48 15.27
C ARG A 97 -8.64 0.83 15.71
N GLU A 98 -9.63 0.31 15.01
CA GLU A 98 -11.01 0.27 15.48
C GLU A 98 -11.25 -1.09 16.15
N ARG A 99 -11.33 -1.08 17.49
CA ARG A 99 -11.54 -2.29 18.30
C ARG A 99 -12.91 -2.21 18.98
N GLN A 100 -13.95 -2.62 18.24
CA GLN A 100 -15.20 -3.04 18.86
C GLN A 100 -15.20 -4.58 18.94
N ILE A 101 -15.57 -5.11 20.10
CA ILE A 101 -15.62 -6.56 20.35
C ILE A 101 -16.86 -7.12 19.62
N GLU A 102 -16.72 -8.26 18.94
CA GLU A 102 -17.78 -8.91 18.12
C GLU A 102 -18.25 -8.14 16.87
N THR A 103 -17.55 -7.12 16.41
CA THR A 103 -17.84 -6.46 15.11
C THR A 103 -16.60 -6.43 14.22
N PRO A 104 -16.77 -6.43 12.88
CA PRO A 104 -15.68 -6.12 11.97
C PRO A 104 -15.06 -4.76 12.32
N GLY A 105 -13.77 -4.60 12.03
CA GLY A 105 -13.03 -3.37 12.30
C GLY A 105 -11.94 -3.11 11.27
N LEU A 106 -11.18 -2.04 11.50
CA LEU A 106 -10.10 -1.61 10.63
C LEU A 106 -8.80 -1.42 11.40
N GLU A 107 -7.70 -1.89 10.84
CA GLU A 107 -6.34 -1.60 11.29
C GLU A 107 -5.61 -0.75 10.26
N MET A 108 -4.93 0.29 10.72
CA MET A 108 -4.19 1.21 9.86
C MET A 108 -2.74 1.36 10.32
N PHE A 109 -1.82 1.17 9.39
CA PHE A 109 -0.39 1.40 9.59
C PHE A 109 0.06 2.50 8.64
N ALA A 110 0.61 3.59 9.16
CA ALA A 110 1.07 4.72 8.37
C ALA A 110 2.59 4.93 8.53
N PHE A 111 3.26 5.27 7.44
CA PHE A 111 4.70 5.44 7.36
C PHE A 111 5.04 6.69 6.55
N GLY A 112 5.61 7.72 7.18
CA GLY A 112 6.20 8.85 6.47
C GLY A 112 7.62 8.56 5.97
N SER A 113 8.18 9.49 5.19
CA SER A 113 9.55 9.39 4.67
C SER A 113 10.57 9.19 5.80
N GLY A 114 11.49 8.24 5.62
CA GLY A 114 12.53 7.97 6.63
C GLY A 114 11.99 7.40 7.94
N GLY A 115 10.82 6.76 7.93
CA GLY A 115 10.19 6.16 9.11
C GLY A 115 9.65 7.18 10.11
N ARG A 116 9.46 8.44 9.70
CA ARG A 116 8.96 9.52 10.56
C ARG A 116 7.43 9.59 10.56
N GLY A 117 6.92 10.18 11.63
CA GLY A 117 5.53 10.54 11.80
C GLY A 117 4.88 9.85 13.00
N GLU A 118 3.77 10.40 13.46
CA GLU A 118 3.08 9.94 14.64
C GLU A 118 1.55 10.05 14.48
N TRP A 119 0.85 9.15 15.18
CA TRP A 119 -0.59 9.22 15.29
C TRP A 119 -1.00 10.09 16.46
N HIS A 120 -2.02 10.91 16.27
CA HIS A 120 -2.75 11.57 17.34
C HIS A 120 -4.24 11.60 17.05
N LYS A 121 -5.03 11.90 18.09
CA LYS A 121 -6.49 11.99 18.01
C LYS A 121 -6.92 13.45 17.94
N GLU A 122 -7.87 13.72 17.07
CA GLU A 122 -8.53 15.02 16.95
C GLU A 122 -10.05 14.87 17.08
N ASN A 123 -10.70 15.95 17.54
CA ASN A 123 -12.15 16.05 17.55
C ASN A 123 -12.61 16.54 16.17
N GLY A 124 -13.15 15.63 15.38
CA GLY A 124 -13.77 15.92 14.09
C GLY A 124 -15.28 16.00 14.19
N TYR A 125 -15.90 16.24 13.04
CA TYR A 125 -17.35 16.28 12.92
C TYR A 125 -17.75 15.66 11.58
N ILE A 126 -18.89 14.99 11.56
CA ILE A 126 -19.55 14.62 10.31
C ILE A 126 -20.89 15.34 10.20
N SER A 127 -21.29 15.67 8.96
CA SER A 127 -22.58 16.27 8.64
C SER A 127 -23.26 15.38 7.61
N PRO A 128 -23.98 14.32 8.03
CA PRO A 128 -24.59 13.37 7.10
C PRO A 128 -25.73 14.01 6.30
N ARG A 129 -26.33 15.09 6.84
CA ARG A 129 -27.45 15.82 6.25
C ARG A 129 -27.30 17.31 6.56
N TYR A 130 -27.84 18.14 5.68
CA TYR A 130 -27.85 19.59 5.86
C TYR A 130 -28.51 19.97 7.19
N GLY A 131 -27.83 20.81 7.98
CA GLY A 131 -28.30 21.26 9.29
C GLY A 131 -27.97 20.32 10.45
N GLU A 132 -27.46 19.11 10.18
CA GLU A 132 -27.00 18.18 11.22
C GLU A 132 -25.48 18.17 11.31
N ARG A 133 -24.95 18.11 12.54
CA ARG A 133 -23.52 18.00 12.81
C ARG A 133 -23.33 17.12 14.04
N PHE A 134 -22.56 16.05 13.90
CA PHE A 134 -22.25 15.12 14.98
C PHE A 134 -20.75 15.14 15.24
N ASP A 135 -20.38 15.08 16.53
CA ASP A 135 -19.00 14.84 16.92
C ASP A 135 -18.58 13.45 16.42
N ALA A 136 -17.39 13.38 15.83
CA ALA A 136 -16.87 12.15 15.26
C ALA A 136 -15.36 12.05 15.51
N PRO A 137 -14.86 10.88 15.93
CA PRO A 137 -13.44 10.72 16.15
C PRO A 137 -12.67 10.84 14.82
N THR A 138 -11.57 11.58 14.85
CA THR A 138 -10.60 11.64 13.75
C THR A 138 -9.25 11.18 14.29
N LEU A 139 -8.60 10.26 13.59
CA LEU A 139 -7.19 9.97 13.82
C LEU A 139 -6.37 10.62 12.71
N VAL A 140 -5.29 11.27 13.09
CA VAL A 140 -4.41 11.99 12.18
C VAL A 140 -3.02 11.41 12.29
N PHE A 141 -2.39 11.12 11.15
CA PHE A 141 -0.97 10.82 11.08
C PHE A 141 -0.22 12.07 10.61
N SER A 142 0.62 12.62 11.49
CA SER A 142 1.40 13.83 11.22
C SER A 142 2.86 13.51 10.98
N ALA A 143 3.49 14.20 10.03
CA ALA A 143 4.94 14.26 9.91
C ALA A 143 5.43 15.61 9.40
N GLU A 144 6.69 15.94 9.67
CA GLU A 144 7.35 17.12 9.12
C GLU A 144 8.53 16.70 8.22
N GLY A 145 8.68 17.39 7.09
CA GLY A 145 9.71 17.07 6.12
C GLY A 145 9.92 18.15 5.07
N ALA A 146 11.15 18.22 4.58
CA ALA A 146 11.56 19.13 3.50
C ALA A 146 11.75 18.39 2.18
N GLY A 147 11.37 19.04 1.09
CA GLY A 147 11.39 18.46 -0.25
C GLY A 147 10.29 17.41 -0.43
N ALA A 148 10.42 16.60 -1.48
CA ALA A 148 9.44 15.56 -1.79
C ALA A 148 9.28 14.54 -0.65
N GLN A 149 8.04 14.22 -0.30
CA GLN A 149 7.69 13.24 0.73
C GLN A 149 6.87 12.10 0.15
N ASP A 150 7.00 10.93 0.76
CA ASP A 150 6.18 9.76 0.50
C ASP A 150 5.56 9.25 1.81
N PHE A 151 4.26 9.00 1.78
CA PHE A 151 3.51 8.37 2.86
C PHE A 151 2.87 7.10 2.36
N PHE A 152 2.95 6.04 3.16
CA PHE A 152 2.26 4.78 2.90
C PHE A 152 1.28 4.51 4.03
N THR A 153 0.03 4.21 3.69
CA THR A 153 -0.98 3.76 4.63
C THR A 153 -1.53 2.41 4.20
N PHE A 154 -1.46 1.42 5.08
CA PHE A 154 -2.07 0.10 4.90
C PHE A 154 -3.39 0.08 5.66
N LEU A 155 -4.51 -0.17 4.98
CA LEU A 155 -5.85 -0.24 5.57
C LEU A 155 -6.32 -1.70 5.55
N ILE A 156 -6.17 -2.40 6.66
CA ILE A 156 -6.38 -3.85 6.77
C ILE A 156 -7.72 -4.13 7.48
N PRO A 157 -8.73 -4.65 6.78
CA PRO A 157 -9.95 -5.15 7.40
C PRO A 157 -9.66 -6.23 8.43
N ARG A 158 -10.46 -6.23 9.49
CA ARG A 158 -10.46 -7.28 10.50
C ARG A 158 -11.86 -7.84 10.62
N ASP A 159 -11.94 -9.16 10.60
CA ASP A 159 -13.17 -9.84 10.96
C ASP A 159 -13.49 -9.61 12.44
N SER A 160 -14.76 -9.82 12.80
CA SER A 160 -15.21 -9.90 14.19
C SER A 160 -14.50 -11.05 14.89
N GLN A 161 -13.39 -10.76 15.53
CA GLN A 161 -12.49 -11.74 16.11
C GLN A 161 -12.32 -11.48 17.61
N SER A 162 -12.08 -12.55 18.36
CA SER A 162 -11.81 -12.51 19.80
C SER A 162 -10.72 -11.48 20.13
N PRO A 163 -10.77 -10.80 21.29
CA PRO A 163 -9.74 -9.85 21.75
C PRO A 163 -8.29 -10.37 21.69
N ASP A 164 -8.12 -11.70 21.72
CA ASP A 164 -6.85 -12.42 21.70
C ASP A 164 -6.34 -12.78 20.30
N SER A 165 -7.09 -12.42 19.26
CA SER A 165 -6.72 -12.76 17.88
C SER A 165 -5.46 -12.03 17.47
N PRO A 166 -4.51 -12.71 16.79
CA PRO A 166 -3.21 -12.13 16.46
C PRO A 166 -3.39 -10.81 15.71
N VAL A 167 -2.77 -9.76 16.23
CA VAL A 167 -2.79 -8.43 15.61
C VAL A 167 -1.92 -8.45 14.36
N SER A 168 -2.38 -7.76 13.31
CA SER A 168 -1.54 -7.57 12.14
C SER A 168 -0.30 -6.75 12.53
N GLN A 169 0.81 -7.03 11.85
CA GLN A 169 2.06 -6.30 12.01
C GLN A 169 2.42 -5.68 10.67
N ALA A 170 2.96 -4.46 10.69
CA ALA A 170 3.58 -3.86 9.52
C ALA A 170 4.90 -3.20 9.93
N ARG A 171 5.88 -3.26 9.03
CA ARG A 171 7.16 -2.55 9.19
C ARG A 171 7.72 -2.13 7.84
N GLU A 172 8.44 -1.02 7.83
CA GLU A 172 9.32 -0.68 6.72
C GLU A 172 10.59 -1.53 6.82
N ILE A 173 10.98 -2.17 5.71
CA ILE A 173 12.21 -2.95 5.59
C ILE A 173 13.20 -2.22 4.70
N LYS A 174 14.49 -2.45 4.91
CA LYS A 174 15.55 -1.78 4.14
C LYS A 174 15.46 -2.18 2.67
N SER A 175 15.64 -1.19 1.80
CA SER A 175 15.75 -1.39 0.36
C SER A 175 16.63 -0.36 -0.32
N THR A 176 17.06 -0.67 -1.54
CA THR A 176 17.74 0.27 -2.44
C THR A 176 16.79 0.67 -3.56
N GLY A 177 16.83 1.95 -3.96
CA GLY A 177 16.12 2.47 -5.13
C GLY A 177 14.62 2.73 -4.94
N GLY A 178 14.06 2.38 -3.78
CA GLY A 178 12.64 2.50 -3.47
C GLY A 178 12.35 2.22 -1.99
N ARG A 179 11.07 2.09 -1.64
CA ARG A 179 10.61 1.77 -0.27
C ARG A 179 9.97 0.38 -0.24
N SER A 180 10.18 -0.32 0.86
CA SER A 180 9.69 -1.68 1.04
C SER A 180 9.01 -1.85 2.38
N PHE A 181 7.94 -2.62 2.40
CA PHE A 181 7.17 -2.88 3.60
C PHE A 181 6.86 -4.36 3.70
N GLU A 182 6.86 -4.85 4.92
CA GLU A 182 6.40 -6.19 5.24
C GLU A 182 5.16 -6.09 6.12
N ILE A 183 4.15 -6.88 5.79
CA ILE A 183 2.87 -6.93 6.47
C ILE A 183 2.60 -8.39 6.83
N SER A 184 2.38 -8.68 8.10
CA SER A 184 1.99 -10.01 8.58
C SER A 184 0.58 -9.97 9.12
N CYS A 185 -0.29 -10.82 8.58
CA CYS A 185 -1.68 -10.95 8.99
C CYS A 185 -2.09 -12.42 8.99
N GLY A 186 -2.37 -12.99 10.17
CA GLY A 186 -2.69 -14.40 10.32
C GLY A 186 -1.59 -15.30 9.75
N ALA A 187 -1.95 -16.15 8.79
CA ALA A 187 -1.02 -17.06 8.10
C ALA A 187 -0.32 -16.44 6.89
N SER A 188 -0.56 -15.16 6.57
CA SER A 188 0.04 -14.49 5.41
C SER A 188 1.16 -13.53 5.82
N ARG A 189 2.24 -13.55 5.02
CA ARG A 189 3.30 -12.55 5.04
C ARG A 189 3.37 -11.90 3.67
N ASP A 190 3.05 -10.63 3.61
CA ASP A 190 3.04 -9.83 2.41
C ASP A 190 4.24 -8.89 2.38
N VAL A 191 4.85 -8.73 1.20
CA VAL A 191 5.92 -7.77 0.96
C VAL A 191 5.48 -6.85 -0.16
N LEU A 192 5.44 -5.55 0.15
CA LEU A 192 5.29 -4.50 -0.84
C LEU A 192 6.66 -3.89 -1.14
N HIS A 193 6.96 -3.74 -2.41
CA HIS A 193 8.09 -2.97 -2.91
C HIS A 193 7.58 -1.88 -3.87
N VAL A 194 8.03 -0.64 -3.69
CA VAL A 194 7.68 0.49 -4.57
C VAL A 194 8.95 1.22 -5.02
N GLY A 195 9.24 1.14 -6.32
CA GLY A 195 10.51 1.56 -6.92
C GLY A 195 10.44 2.65 -7.98
N GLU A 196 9.24 3.02 -8.45
CA GLU A 196 9.04 4.03 -9.51
C GLU A 196 9.87 3.78 -10.79
N GLY A 197 9.91 2.53 -11.27
CA GLY A 197 10.66 2.18 -12.48
C GLY A 197 12.17 2.05 -12.28
N ARG A 198 12.69 2.28 -11.08
CA ARG A 198 14.09 2.01 -10.76
C ARG A 198 14.24 0.54 -10.40
N VAL A 199 15.37 -0.06 -10.78
CA VAL A 199 15.71 -1.38 -10.24
C VAL A 199 15.92 -1.23 -8.74
N THR A 200 15.16 -2.02 -8.02
CA THR A 200 15.12 -1.97 -6.57
C THR A 200 15.38 -3.33 -5.98
N ASN A 201 15.88 -3.35 -4.75
CA ASN A 201 16.18 -4.57 -4.02
C ASN A 201 15.81 -4.41 -2.55
N THR A 202 15.19 -5.41 -1.94
CA THR A 202 15.12 -5.49 -0.48
C THR A 202 16.48 -5.91 0.09
N THR A 203 17.04 -5.13 1.01
CA THR A 203 18.34 -5.39 1.63
C THR A 203 18.16 -5.84 3.08
N GLY A 204 17.91 -7.13 3.26
CA GLY A 204 17.80 -7.72 4.61
C GLY A 204 16.40 -7.62 5.20
N ALA A 205 15.39 -8.14 4.49
CA ALA A 205 14.18 -8.59 5.16
C ALA A 205 14.61 -9.47 6.35
N THR A 206 13.90 -9.36 7.47
CA THR A 206 14.25 -10.03 8.74
C THR A 206 14.40 -11.55 8.65
N ASP A 207 13.94 -12.12 7.54
CA ASP A 207 14.40 -13.42 7.08
C ASP A 207 15.53 -13.21 6.07
N ALA A 208 16.78 -13.43 6.48
CA ALA A 208 17.99 -13.19 5.68
C ALA A 208 18.00 -13.91 4.31
N LYS A 209 16.99 -14.76 4.06
CA LYS A 209 16.75 -15.53 2.86
C LYS A 209 15.81 -14.90 1.83
N LEU A 210 14.97 -13.91 2.16
CA LEU A 210 14.03 -13.34 1.16
C LEU A 210 14.54 -12.01 0.61
N ARG A 211 14.87 -11.99 -0.69
CA ARG A 211 15.32 -10.82 -1.45
C ARG A 211 14.44 -10.65 -2.67
N LEU A 212 13.64 -9.59 -2.71
CA LEU A 212 12.91 -9.20 -3.91
C LEU A 212 13.75 -8.21 -4.70
N ALA A 213 13.80 -8.39 -6.02
CA ALA A 213 14.33 -7.40 -6.93
C ALA A 213 13.33 -7.11 -8.05
N SER A 214 13.10 -5.84 -8.36
CA SER A 214 12.11 -5.45 -9.35
C SER A 214 12.34 -4.07 -9.96
N ASP A 215 11.91 -3.89 -11.21
CA ASP A 215 11.77 -2.57 -11.86
C ASP A 215 10.30 -2.09 -11.91
N PHE A 216 9.36 -2.85 -11.34
CA PHE A 216 7.96 -2.46 -11.31
C PHE A 216 7.75 -1.26 -10.38
N ASP A 217 6.85 -0.36 -10.76
CA ASP A 217 6.46 0.77 -9.91
C ASP A 217 5.90 0.26 -8.59
N TRP A 218 5.08 -0.80 -8.65
CA TRP A 218 4.57 -1.53 -7.51
C TRP A 218 4.81 -3.03 -7.71
N ALA A 219 5.41 -3.68 -6.71
CA ALA A 219 5.52 -5.12 -6.64
C ALA A 219 5.04 -5.59 -5.27
N TRP A 220 3.87 -6.22 -5.24
CA TRP A 220 3.31 -6.83 -4.05
C TRP A 220 3.34 -8.35 -4.18
N ALA A 221 3.89 -9.03 -3.17
CA ALA A 221 4.00 -10.49 -3.13
C ALA A 221 3.49 -11.02 -1.79
N ARG A 222 2.63 -12.05 -1.84
CA ARG A 222 2.17 -12.79 -0.66
C ARG A 222 2.88 -14.12 -0.54
N PHE A 223 3.32 -14.40 0.68
CA PHE A 223 3.94 -15.66 1.07
C PHE A 223 3.13 -16.31 2.19
N SER A 224 3.08 -17.65 2.18
CA SER A 224 2.65 -18.42 3.35
C SER A 224 3.63 -18.17 4.50
N SER A 225 3.13 -17.84 5.68
CA SER A 225 3.97 -17.64 6.87
C SER A 225 4.59 -18.95 7.37
N ASP A 226 3.93 -20.09 7.10
CA ASP A 226 4.36 -21.39 7.57
C ASP A 226 5.46 -21.99 6.67
N THR A 227 5.29 -21.86 5.34
CA THR A 227 6.19 -22.52 4.36
C THR A 227 7.13 -21.54 3.66
N GLY A 228 6.88 -20.24 3.73
CA GLY A 228 7.60 -19.22 2.96
C GLY A 228 7.32 -19.27 1.45
N THR A 229 6.35 -20.08 1.00
CA THR A 229 6.03 -20.25 -0.41
C THR A 229 5.31 -19.02 -0.97
N LEU A 230 5.71 -18.54 -2.15
CA LEU A 230 4.99 -17.50 -2.88
C LEU A 230 3.60 -18.00 -3.29
N GLU A 231 2.54 -17.33 -2.83
CA GLU A 231 1.15 -17.68 -3.13
C GLU A 231 0.51 -16.76 -4.16
N GLN A 232 0.81 -15.46 -4.09
CA GLN A 232 0.21 -14.44 -4.96
C GLN A 232 1.21 -13.34 -5.27
N LEU A 233 1.05 -12.73 -6.44
CA LEU A 233 1.87 -11.63 -6.93
C LEU A 233 0.99 -10.62 -7.66
N VAL A 234 1.20 -9.32 -7.42
CA VAL A 234 0.63 -8.22 -8.19
C VAL A 234 1.76 -7.25 -8.51
N LEU A 235 2.05 -7.08 -9.79
CA LEU A 235 3.10 -6.22 -10.32
C LEU A 235 2.45 -5.16 -11.21
N LEU A 236 2.80 -3.88 -11.05
CA LEU A 236 2.25 -2.77 -11.83
C LEU A 236 3.36 -1.93 -12.45
N GLY A 237 3.30 -1.71 -13.76
CA GLY A 237 4.21 -0.83 -14.51
C GLY A 237 5.69 -1.24 -14.41
N GLY A 238 6.08 -2.32 -15.08
CA GLY A 238 7.46 -2.82 -15.06
C GLY A 238 7.70 -3.96 -16.04
N SER A 239 8.85 -4.61 -15.97
CA SER A 239 9.23 -5.69 -16.87
C SER A 239 9.86 -6.88 -16.16
N GLN A 240 10.51 -6.68 -15.02
CA GLN A 240 11.32 -7.68 -14.33
C GLN A 240 10.97 -7.78 -12.84
N PHE A 241 10.79 -9.02 -12.38
CA PHE A 241 10.65 -9.34 -10.97
C PHE A 241 11.35 -10.66 -10.65
N SER A 242 12.15 -10.65 -9.60
CA SER A 242 12.88 -11.83 -9.13
C SER A 242 12.82 -11.98 -7.62
N ILE A 243 12.90 -13.23 -7.18
CA ILE A 243 12.98 -13.61 -5.78
C ILE A 243 14.28 -14.39 -5.60
N ASN A 244 15.15 -13.93 -4.69
CA ASN A 244 16.44 -14.54 -4.39
C ASN A 244 17.35 -14.71 -5.61
N GLY A 245 17.23 -13.80 -6.57
CA GLY A 245 17.94 -13.86 -7.85
C GLY A 245 17.31 -14.79 -8.88
N CYS A 246 16.26 -15.54 -8.53
CA CYS A 246 15.46 -16.28 -9.50
C CYS A 246 14.43 -15.39 -10.15
N GLU A 247 14.50 -15.32 -11.47
CA GLU A 247 13.59 -14.55 -12.30
C GLU A 247 12.21 -15.21 -12.33
N ILE A 248 11.21 -14.52 -11.78
CA ILE A 248 9.81 -14.96 -11.79
C ILE A 248 9.05 -14.34 -12.97
N MET A 249 9.43 -13.11 -13.35
CA MET A 249 8.87 -12.39 -14.47
C MET A 249 9.97 -11.66 -15.24
N ASN A 250 9.96 -11.79 -16.55
CA ASN A 250 10.83 -11.06 -17.46
C ASN A 250 10.12 -10.85 -18.80
N ALA A 251 9.61 -9.64 -18.98
CA ALA A 251 9.04 -9.17 -20.22
C ALA A 251 10.09 -8.38 -21.01
N LYS A 252 10.03 -8.51 -22.34
CA LYS A 252 10.88 -7.72 -23.24
C LYS A 252 10.60 -6.21 -23.12
N ASP A 253 9.35 -5.86 -22.88
CA ASP A 253 8.85 -4.49 -22.81
C ASP A 253 8.16 -4.27 -21.46
N ARG A 254 8.04 -3.00 -21.04
CA ARG A 254 7.28 -2.62 -19.83
C ARG A 254 5.81 -2.96 -20.02
N ILE A 255 5.26 -3.79 -19.15
CA ILE A 255 3.85 -4.17 -19.12
C ILE A 255 3.08 -3.38 -18.08
N GLU A 256 1.78 -3.20 -18.32
CA GLU A 256 0.88 -2.45 -17.44
C GLU A 256 0.72 -3.16 -16.08
N TYR A 257 0.49 -4.48 -16.11
CA TYR A 257 0.49 -5.31 -14.91
C TYR A 257 0.89 -6.75 -15.21
N ALA A 258 1.27 -7.47 -14.15
CA ALA A 258 1.25 -8.93 -14.12
C ALA A 258 0.68 -9.39 -12.78
N VAL A 259 -0.17 -10.42 -12.82
CA VAL A 259 -0.73 -11.06 -11.62
C VAL A 259 -0.33 -12.51 -11.63
N ALA A 260 0.16 -13.03 -10.51
CA ALA A 260 0.45 -14.44 -10.37
C ALA A 260 -0.29 -15.06 -9.19
N ARG A 261 -0.71 -16.32 -9.33
CA ARG A 261 -1.32 -17.11 -8.25
C ARG A 261 -0.86 -18.55 -8.29
N ARG A 262 -0.55 -19.10 -7.12
CA ARG A 262 -0.21 -20.52 -6.99
C ARG A 262 -1.44 -21.41 -7.11
N VAL A 263 -1.33 -22.47 -7.91
CA VAL A 263 -2.31 -23.54 -8.08
C VAL A 263 -1.59 -24.87 -7.96
N GLY A 264 -1.72 -25.54 -6.80
CA GLY A 264 -0.90 -26.70 -6.49
C GLY A 264 0.58 -26.33 -6.48
N GLN A 265 1.38 -26.97 -7.34
CA GLN A 265 2.80 -26.68 -7.47
C GLN A 265 3.13 -25.61 -8.53
N GLU A 266 2.15 -25.18 -9.32
CA GLU A 266 2.34 -24.24 -10.43
C GLU A 266 2.06 -22.80 -10.02
N LEU A 267 2.69 -21.84 -10.71
CA LEU A 267 2.38 -20.41 -10.60
C LEU A 267 1.71 -19.94 -11.90
N MET A 268 0.41 -19.68 -11.85
CA MET A 268 -0.34 -19.14 -12.99
C MET A 268 -0.08 -17.64 -13.10
N VAL A 269 0.39 -17.16 -14.25
CA VAL A 269 0.68 -15.74 -14.50
C VAL A 269 -0.28 -15.18 -15.55
N GLU A 270 -0.87 -14.03 -15.26
CA GLU A 270 -1.77 -13.28 -16.14
C GLU A 270 -1.16 -11.91 -16.43
N THR A 271 -1.22 -11.49 -17.69
CA THR A 271 -0.74 -10.18 -18.17
C THR A 271 -1.75 -9.61 -19.16
N PRO A 272 -1.78 -8.29 -19.42
CA PRO A 272 -2.73 -7.70 -20.37
C PRO A 272 -2.73 -8.33 -21.76
N ALA A 273 -1.59 -8.87 -22.21
CA ALA A 273 -1.40 -9.41 -23.55
C ALA A 273 -1.67 -10.93 -23.67
N SER A 274 -2.03 -11.61 -22.58
CA SER A 274 -2.22 -13.07 -22.59
C SER A 274 -3.33 -13.50 -21.64
N GLU A 275 -4.31 -14.26 -22.12
CA GLU A 275 -5.45 -14.71 -21.30
C GLU A 275 -5.08 -15.66 -20.15
N GLU A 276 -3.88 -16.26 -20.14
CA GLU A 276 -3.21 -16.88 -18.98
C GLU A 276 -1.94 -17.55 -19.52
N ARG A 277 -0.79 -17.40 -18.87
CA ARG A 277 0.43 -18.16 -19.14
C ARG A 277 0.80 -18.97 -17.90
N ARG A 278 1.07 -20.27 -18.09
CA ARG A 278 1.62 -21.13 -17.05
C ARG A 278 3.12 -20.89 -16.94
N VAL A 279 3.60 -20.59 -15.73
CA VAL A 279 5.04 -20.61 -15.44
C VAL A 279 5.26 -21.51 -14.23
N ILE A 280 6.01 -22.59 -14.42
CA ILE A 280 6.25 -23.57 -13.36
C ILE A 280 7.49 -23.13 -12.59
N PHE A 281 7.30 -22.77 -11.31
CA PHE A 281 8.39 -22.53 -10.37
C PHE A 281 8.30 -23.51 -9.20
N GLN A 282 9.19 -24.50 -9.16
CA GLN A 282 9.42 -25.30 -7.96
C GLN A 282 10.41 -24.58 -7.05
N MET A 283 9.91 -23.95 -5.99
CA MET A 283 10.74 -23.46 -4.89
C MET A 283 10.78 -24.54 -3.81
N ASP A 284 11.95 -25.12 -3.53
CA ASP A 284 12.13 -26.00 -2.38
C ASP A 284 12.16 -25.16 -1.08
N VAL A 285 11.82 -25.79 0.05
CA VAL A 285 11.77 -25.19 1.42
C VAL A 285 13.14 -24.61 1.83
N SER A 286 14.21 -24.97 1.12
CA SER A 286 15.56 -24.46 1.26
C SER A 286 15.83 -23.12 0.54
N GLY A 287 14.90 -22.64 -0.30
CA GLY A 287 15.07 -21.45 -1.14
C GLY A 287 15.87 -21.70 -2.43
N VAL A 288 16.09 -22.98 -2.79
CA VAL A 288 16.75 -23.39 -4.04
C VAL A 288 15.68 -23.83 -5.03
N LEU A 289 15.74 -23.33 -6.26
CA LEU A 289 14.88 -23.80 -7.34
C LEU A 289 15.55 -24.92 -8.13
N THR A 290 14.75 -25.86 -8.59
CA THR A 290 15.08 -26.76 -9.69
C THR A 290 14.35 -26.26 -10.94
N GLU A 291 15.11 -25.82 -11.95
CA GLU A 291 14.57 -25.37 -13.24
C GLU A 291 14.09 -26.57 -14.08
N GLU A 292 12.81 -26.56 -14.46
CA GLU A 292 12.37 -27.14 -15.74
C GLU A 292 11.67 -26.01 -16.52
N MET A 293 12.42 -25.40 -17.43
CA MET A 293 11.91 -24.38 -18.34
C MET A 293 11.17 -25.05 -19.51
N GLU A 294 9.84 -25.09 -19.49
CA GLU A 294 9.06 -25.15 -20.73
C GLU A 294 8.48 -23.78 -21.04
N ALA A 295 9.24 -23.01 -21.83
CA ALA A 295 8.68 -21.87 -22.55
C ALA A 295 7.81 -22.41 -23.69
N VAL A 296 6.50 -22.54 -23.46
CA VAL A 296 5.57 -22.72 -24.57
C VAL A 296 5.47 -21.37 -25.29
N LYS A 297 5.97 -21.36 -26.53
CA LYS A 297 6.06 -20.20 -27.44
C LYS A 297 4.75 -19.45 -27.61
#